data_AF-A0A935S3A5-F1
#
_entry.id   AF-A0A935S3A5-F1
#
_cell.length_a   1.000
_cell.length_b   1.000
_cell.length_c   1.000
_cell.angle_alpha   90.00
_cell.angle_beta   90.00
_cell.angle_gamma   90.00
#
_symmetry.space_group_name_H-M   'P 1'
#
loop_
_entity.id
_entity.type
_entity.pdbx_description
1 polymer ?
#
loop_
_entity_poly.entity_id
_entity_poly.type
_entity_poly.pdbx_seq_one_letter_code
_entity_poly.pdbx_strand_id
1 'polypeptide(L)'
;MKLLRNDLVKPQELTTVKNYILGQFLRSVDGPFALADKFKGIWQYGLTYDYYDKYFATINNVTANQLRDIANKYLQQDDLIECVAGKK
;
A
#
# COMPACT_ATOMS: atom_id res chain seq x y z
N MET A 1 -1.87 14.50 12.14
CA MET A 1 -2.34 13.54 11.12
C MET A 1 -3.87 13.47 11.08
N LYS A 2 -4.55 14.48 10.51
CA LYS A 2 -6.02 14.58 10.55
C LYS A 2 -6.69 14.60 9.17
N LEU A 3 -5.98 15.06 8.13
CA LEU A 3 -6.56 15.21 6.78
C LEU A 3 -7.14 13.90 6.23
N LEU A 4 -6.34 12.84 6.12
CA LEU A 4 -6.78 11.54 5.61
C LEU A 4 -7.86 10.84 6.48
N ARG A 5 -7.97 11.25 7.74
CA ARG A 5 -8.95 10.73 8.70
C ARG A 5 -10.30 11.42 8.59
N ASN A 6 -10.29 12.70 8.21
CA ASN A 6 -11.49 13.52 8.18
C ASN A 6 -12.06 13.64 6.76
N ASP A 7 -11.17 13.79 5.78
CA ASP A 7 -11.55 14.11 4.41
C ASP A 7 -11.38 12.89 3.50
N LEU A 8 -12.30 12.76 2.55
CA LEU A 8 -12.20 11.73 1.52
C LEU A 8 -11.16 12.14 0.47
N VAL A 9 -10.30 11.19 0.11
CA VAL A 9 -9.35 11.35 -1.01
C VAL A 9 -10.12 11.64 -2.29
N LYS A 10 -9.64 12.62 -3.06
CA LYS A 10 -10.28 13.01 -4.31
C LYS A 10 -10.20 11.87 -5.33
N PRO A 11 -11.23 11.64 -6.16
CA PRO A 11 -11.22 10.55 -7.14
C PRO A 11 -10.00 10.57 -8.09
N GLN A 12 -9.57 11.76 -8.52
CA GLN A 12 -8.43 11.93 -9.43
C GLN A 12 -7.11 11.55 -8.77
N GLU A 13 -6.92 11.97 -7.52
CA GLU A 13 -5.74 11.62 -6.72
C GLU A 13 -5.70 10.11 -6.47
N LEU A 14 -6.83 9.52 -6.08
CA LEU A 14 -6.95 8.07 -5.86
C LEU A 14 -6.61 7.29 -7.14
N THR A 15 -7.12 7.73 -8.30
CA THR A 15 -6.81 7.11 -9.60
C THR A 15 -5.32 7.23 -9.94
N THR A 16 -4.72 8.40 -9.70
CA THR A 16 -3.30 8.64 -9.95
C THR A 16 -2.43 7.71 -9.11
N VAL A 17 -2.72 7.58 -7.82
CA VAL A 17 -1.98 6.68 -6.91
C VAL A 17 -2.16 5.22 -7.29
N LYS A 18 -3.37 4.78 -7.66
CA LYS A 18 -3.62 3.41 -8.16
C LYS A 18 -2.73 3.10 -9.38
N ASN A 19 -2.74 3.97 -10.38
CA ASN A 19 -1.92 3.81 -11.58
C ASN A 19 -0.43 3.81 -11.26
N TYR A 20 0.01 4.67 -10.35
CA TYR A 20 1.40 4.71 -9.89
C TYR A 20 1.83 3.38 -9.23
N ILE A 21 1.01 2.83 -8.32
CA ILE A 21 1.32 1.57 -7.64
C ILE A 21 1.36 0.40 -8.64
N LEU A 22 0.41 0.34 -9.58
CA LEU A 22 0.41 -0.69 -10.63
C LEU A 22 1.65 -0.57 -11.54
N GLY A 23 2.02 0.64 -11.92
CA GLY A 23 3.23 0.90 -12.70
C GLY A 23 4.53 0.54 -11.94
N GLN A 24 4.57 0.82 -10.63
CA GLN A 24 5.68 0.37 -9.77
C GLN A 24 5.75 -1.16 -9.70
N PHE A 25 4.60 -1.83 -9.62
CA PHE A 25 4.58 -3.29 -9.62
C PHE A 25 5.22 -3.86 -10.89
N LEU A 26 4.84 -3.35 -12.07
CA LEU A 26 5.40 -3.80 -13.35
C LEU A 26 6.92 -3.66 -13.39
N ARG A 27 7.46 -2.52 -12.93
CA ARG A 27 8.92 -2.34 -12.82
C ARG A 27 9.56 -3.30 -11.82
N SER A 28 8.86 -3.62 -10.74
CA SER A 28 9.37 -4.51 -9.69
C SER A 28 9.42 -5.98 -10.07
N VAL A 29 8.90 -6.35 -11.25
CA VAL A 29 8.93 -7.72 -11.80
C VAL A 29 9.69 -7.79 -13.13
N ASP A 30 10.37 -6.71 -13.51
CA ASP A 30 11.10 -6.64 -14.77
C ASP A 30 12.40 -7.44 -14.68
N GLY A 31 12.47 -8.50 -15.50
CA GLY A 31 13.58 -9.45 -15.53
C GLY A 31 13.39 -10.69 -14.64
N PRO A 32 14.12 -11.78 -14.96
CA PRO A 32 13.90 -13.09 -14.33
C PRO A 32 14.22 -13.11 -12.82
N PHE A 33 15.22 -12.35 -12.37
CA PHE A 33 15.57 -12.30 -10.94
C PHE A 33 14.53 -11.53 -10.12
N ALA A 34 14.06 -10.39 -10.63
CA ALA A 34 13.02 -9.61 -9.97
C ALA A 34 11.72 -10.43 -9.82
N LEU A 35 11.35 -11.17 -10.87
CA LEU A 35 10.21 -12.08 -10.81
C LEU A 35 10.43 -13.22 -9.79
N ALA A 36 11.62 -13.84 -9.78
CA ALA A 36 11.93 -14.90 -8.82
C ALA A 36 11.86 -14.41 -7.36
N ASP A 37 12.35 -13.20 -7.07
CA ASP A 37 12.28 -12.61 -5.73
C ASP A 37 10.82 -12.39 -5.26
N LYS A 38 9.88 -12.08 -6.16
CA LYS A 38 8.45 -12.00 -5.82
C LYS A 38 7.89 -13.34 -5.38
N PHE A 39 8.14 -14.40 -6.15
CA PHE A 39 7.66 -15.75 -5.82
C PHE A 39 8.35 -16.32 -4.58
N LYS A 40 9.63 -15.99 -4.37
CA LYS A 40 10.33 -16.29 -3.12
C LYS A 40 9.60 -15.68 -1.93
N GLY A 41 9.12 -14.43 -2.04
CA GLY A 41 8.30 -13.80 -1.01
C GLY A 41 7.00 -14.55 -0.73
N ILE A 42 6.26 -14.96 -1.77
CA ILE A 42 5.05 -15.79 -1.61
C ILE A 42 5.36 -17.03 -0.77
N TRP A 43 6.39 -17.77 -1.14
CA TRP A 43 6.79 -18.98 -0.43
C TRP A 43 7.24 -18.70 1.01
N GLN A 44 8.10 -17.70 1.21
CA GLN A 44 8.67 -17.34 2.51
C GLN A 44 7.60 -16.95 3.55
N TYR A 45 6.56 -16.25 3.12
CA TYR A 45 5.46 -15.82 4.00
C TYR A 45 4.28 -16.81 4.01
N GLY A 46 4.41 -17.98 3.37
CA GLY A 46 3.35 -18.99 3.31
C GLY A 46 2.09 -18.51 2.59
N LEU A 47 2.24 -17.61 1.62
CA LEU A 47 1.13 -17.07 0.84
C LEU A 47 0.74 -18.04 -0.29
N THR A 48 -0.50 -17.93 -0.72
CA THR A 48 -1.03 -18.68 -1.86
C THR A 48 -0.66 -18.01 -3.19
N TYR A 49 -0.64 -18.79 -4.28
CA TYR A 49 -0.26 -18.27 -5.60
C TYR A 49 -1.24 -17.21 -6.16
N ASP A 50 -2.47 -17.15 -5.66
CA ASP A 50 -3.46 -16.12 -5.99
C ASP A 50 -3.23 -14.79 -5.24
N TYR A 51 -2.13 -14.67 -4.48
CA TYR A 51 -1.82 -13.46 -3.71
C TYR A 51 -1.74 -12.22 -4.59
N TYR A 52 -1.06 -12.28 -5.74
CA TYR A 52 -0.93 -11.11 -6.60
C TYR A 52 -2.25 -10.78 -7.32
N ASP A 53 -3.09 -11.78 -7.62
CA ASP A 53 -4.44 -11.53 -8.15
C ASP A 53 -5.28 -10.75 -7.14
N LYS A 54 -5.26 -11.18 -5.87
CA LYS A 54 -5.92 -10.47 -4.75
C LYS A 54 -5.33 -9.08 -4.54
N TYR A 55 -4.01 -8.92 -4.66
CA TYR A 55 -3.33 -7.64 -4.54
C TYR A 55 -3.82 -6.64 -5.61
N PHE A 56 -3.87 -7.06 -6.87
CA PHE A 56 -4.37 -6.21 -7.95
C PHE A 56 -5.86 -5.90 -7.79
N ALA A 57 -6.68 -6.89 -7.44
CA ALA A 57 -8.09 -6.69 -7.14
C ALA A 57 -8.28 -5.67 -6.01
N THR A 58 -7.45 -5.72 -4.97
CA THR A 58 -7.48 -4.77 -3.85
C THR A 58 -7.16 -3.35 -4.31
N ILE A 59 -6.09 -3.16 -5.09
CA ILE A 59 -5.71 -1.84 -5.61
C ILE A 59 -6.81 -1.25 -6.50
N ASN A 60 -7.39 -2.06 -7.39
CA ASN A 60 -8.42 -1.57 -8.31
C ASN A 60 -9.70 -1.19 -7.56
N ASN A 61 -10.10 -1.96 -6.55
CA ASN A 61 -11.39 -1.81 -5.89
C ASN A 61 -11.37 -0.97 -4.60
N VAL A 62 -10.20 -0.59 -4.08
CA VAL A 62 -10.13 0.24 -2.86
C VAL A 62 -10.83 1.58 -3.07
N THR A 63 -11.60 2.00 -2.06
CA THR A 63 -12.41 3.22 -2.06
C THR A 63 -11.84 4.27 -1.09
N ALA A 64 -12.16 5.55 -1.34
CA ALA A 64 -11.77 6.64 -0.44
C ALA A 64 -12.32 6.46 0.98
N ASN A 65 -13.52 5.89 1.13
CA ASN A 65 -14.09 5.58 2.45
C ASN A 65 -13.26 4.54 3.19
N GLN A 66 -12.91 3.43 2.55
CA GLN A 66 -12.06 2.40 3.16
C GLN A 66 -10.70 2.97 3.59
N LEU A 67 -10.09 3.84 2.77
CA LEU A 67 -8.83 4.50 3.13
C LEU A 67 -8.98 5.37 4.38
N ARG A 68 -10.06 6.18 4.45
CA ARG A 68 -10.36 6.99 5.63
C ARG A 68 -10.62 6.13 6.87
N ASP A 69 -11.35 5.03 6.72
CA ASP A 69 -11.69 4.14 7.84
C ASP A 69 -10.45 3.41 8.37
N ILE A 70 -9.54 2.98 7.48
CA ILE A 70 -8.22 2.43 7.84
C ILE A 70 -7.37 3.51 8.54
N ALA A 71 -7.37 4.75 8.04
CA ALA A 71 -6.67 5.85 8.69
C ALA A 71 -7.25 6.13 10.09
N ASN A 72 -8.56 6.08 10.25
CA ASN A 72 -9.21 6.23 11.56
C ASN A 72 -8.98 5.03 12.48
N LYS A 73 -8.57 3.88 11.97
CA LYS A 73 -8.22 2.71 12.79
C LYS A 73 -6.75 2.73 13.21
N TYR A 74 -5.83 2.98 12.29
CA TYR A 74 -4.40 2.75 12.51
C TYR A 74 -3.54 4.03 12.57
N LEU A 75 -4.04 5.17 12.07
CA LEU A 75 -3.29 6.44 12.08
C LEU A 75 -3.63 7.28 13.32
N GLN A 76 -3.51 6.68 14.51
CA GLN A 76 -3.71 7.38 15.77
C GLN A 76 -2.42 8.05 16.22
N GLN A 77 -2.51 9.32 16.60
CA GLN A 77 -1.35 10.06 17.05
C GLN A 77 -0.75 9.49 18.33
N ASP A 78 -1.59 8.92 19.19
CA ASP A 78 -1.21 8.37 20.48
C ASP A 78 -0.41 7.05 20.35
N ASP A 79 -0.55 6.36 19.22
CA ASP A 79 0.18 5.11 18.92
C ASP A 79 1.53 5.37 18.21
N LEU A 80 1.86 6.62 17.92
CA LEU A 80 3.07 6.97 17.18
C LEU A 80 4.30 7.05 18.10
N ILE A 81 5.40 6.49 17.62
CA ILE A 81 6.71 6.62 18.25
C ILE A 81 7.51 7.66 17.45
N GLU A 82 7.88 8.77 18.09
CA GLU A 82 8.79 9.76 17.53
C GLU A 82 10.23 9.41 17.92
N CYS A 83 11.10 9.25 16.92
CA CYS A 83 12.53 9.00 17.12
C CYS A 83 13.33 10.09 16.40
N VAL A 84 14.16 10.83 17.15
CA VAL A 84 15.04 11.88 16.62
C VAL A 84 16.49 11.43 16.77
N ALA A 85 17.22 11.37 15.66
CA ALA A 85 18.65 11.07 15.64
C ALA A 85 19.45 12.36 15.42
N GLY A 86 20.32 12.72 16.38
CA GLY A 86 21.10 13.96 16.36
C GLY A 86 20.61 14.99 17.38
N LYS A 87 21.08 16.24 17.27
CA LYS A 87 20.61 17.34 18.11
C LYS A 87 19.23 17.82 17.63
N LYS A 88 18.36 18.09 18.59
CA LYS A 88 17.03 18.67 18.39
C LYS A 88 17.13 20.14 18.02
#